data_AF-A0A401JAQ6-F1
#
_entry.id   AF-A0A401JAQ6-F1
#
_cell.length_a   1.000
_cell.length_b   1.000
_cell.length_c   1.000
_cell.angle_alpha   90.00
_cell.angle_beta   90.00
_cell.angle_gamma   90.00
#
_symmetry.space_group_name_H-M   'P 1'
#
loop_
_entity.id
_entity.type
_entity.pdbx_description
1 polymer ?
#
loop_
_entity_poly.entity_id
_entity_poly.type
_entity_poly.pdbx_seq_one_letter_code
_entity_poly.pdbx_strand_id
1 'polypeptide(L)'
;MAKSLSILCVHGVGHGDVDPNLQASWTQAIRDGLQAWSPELEVMCDFLQYDALFDQAPHNPLTYAAAFANVLASGIVHGVGDLFTRERGLFEMPEQLRWSAGMVAQWVSDEKLRATARDAVLQKMQTGAYDAVLGHSLGSLICYDTFLRNPAALKGKTFVSLGAQIGNPCVRDAFAGRLECLNSAKQWFHLYNPDDHVMTAGIRLNAGNFEEIGTQFDIPNDPLNHDATHYLSHPNTRSAVWRVLSGARTERVMTRGLAAFQKASAKPTRRALLVGINDYPDPANRLEGCVNDVFLMSSVLQECGFAAEDIRVVLDQRATADGILERLHWLLDGVQSGDERVLFYSGHGAQIPAYGASDEVDHLNECLVPYDFDWTPARAITDKQFLGLYSQLPYDSYFAAIFDCCHSGGMAREGSRRVRGITPPDDIRHRALKWNAALQMWEERSLTTTNRSLEQNKGAAYLGSSGASYRLGRAIGLRGLTQQDYNSTRKALGHHGPYLPVIIEACQENQLSYEYRHGVQSFGAFTYSLAETLRASRSQRGNPDFVTLIKSVSARLKRLKYEQTPCLLGPKSILKMPIPWSTQPAPAKRGKRKTSTGSGNS
;
A
#
# COMPACT_ATOMS: atom_id res chain seq x y z
N MET A 1 -23.96 -13.23 -40.43
CA MET A 1 -24.50 -12.29 -39.41
C MET A 1 -23.44 -11.24 -39.18
N ALA A 2 -23.81 -9.95 -39.18
CA ALA A 2 -22.89 -8.90 -38.76
C ALA A 2 -22.43 -9.19 -37.32
N LYS A 3 -21.16 -8.89 -37.02
CA LYS A 3 -20.64 -9.09 -35.67
C LYS A 3 -21.22 -8.00 -34.77
N SER A 4 -22.01 -8.39 -33.78
CA SER A 4 -22.57 -7.48 -32.78
C SER A 4 -21.80 -7.58 -31.47
N LEU A 5 -21.64 -6.48 -30.77
CA LEU A 5 -21.08 -6.41 -29.41
C LEU A 5 -22.08 -5.74 -28.48
N SER A 6 -22.42 -6.41 -27.38
CA SER A 6 -23.35 -5.91 -26.37
C SER A 6 -22.61 -5.52 -25.09
N ILE A 7 -22.84 -4.30 -24.61
CA ILE A 7 -22.13 -3.71 -23.47
C ILE A 7 -23.13 -3.22 -22.43
N LEU A 8 -22.97 -3.67 -21.18
CA LEU A 8 -23.69 -3.10 -20.03
C LEU A 8 -22.87 -1.98 -19.41
N CYS A 9 -23.43 -0.78 -19.33
CA CYS A 9 -22.87 0.37 -18.64
C CYS A 9 -23.55 0.54 -17.27
N VAL A 10 -22.79 0.47 -16.18
CA VAL A 10 -23.26 0.63 -14.81
C VAL A 10 -22.77 1.97 -14.27
N HIS A 11 -23.70 2.89 -14.05
CA HIS A 11 -23.41 4.27 -13.67
C HIS A 11 -24.60 4.88 -12.94
N GLY A 12 -24.34 5.74 -11.97
CA GLY A 12 -25.37 6.50 -11.27
C GLY A 12 -25.07 7.99 -11.34
N VAL A 13 -26.14 8.76 -11.51
CA VAL A 13 -26.17 10.21 -11.62
C VAL A 13 -26.37 10.77 -10.21
N GLY A 14 -25.27 11.05 -9.52
CA GLY A 14 -25.35 11.76 -8.24
C GLY A 14 -26.19 13.04 -8.40
N HIS A 15 -27.07 13.35 -7.44
CA HIS A 15 -28.06 14.42 -7.58
C HIS A 15 -27.42 15.77 -7.94
N GLY A 16 -27.82 16.30 -9.10
CA GLY A 16 -27.41 17.60 -9.64
C GLY A 16 -27.16 17.51 -11.15
N ASP A 17 -28.23 17.61 -11.93
CA ASP A 17 -28.24 17.68 -13.40
C ASP A 17 -27.88 16.39 -14.15
N VAL A 18 -28.93 15.62 -14.49
CA VAL A 18 -28.89 14.62 -15.56
C VAL A 18 -28.36 15.32 -16.80
N ASP A 19 -27.15 14.99 -17.26
CA ASP A 19 -26.84 15.22 -18.67
C ASP A 19 -27.81 14.34 -19.46
N PRO A 20 -28.84 14.92 -20.12
CA PRO A 20 -29.81 14.13 -20.87
C PRO A 20 -29.14 13.35 -22.01
N ASN A 21 -27.91 13.74 -22.37
CA ASN A 21 -27.12 13.11 -23.39
C ASN A 21 -26.15 12.05 -22.87
N LEU A 22 -26.08 11.76 -21.56
CA LEU A 22 -25.08 10.84 -21.01
C LEU A 22 -25.07 9.47 -21.69
N GLN A 23 -26.25 8.87 -21.87
CA GLN A 23 -26.33 7.58 -22.57
C GLN A 23 -25.90 7.70 -24.04
N ALA A 24 -26.25 8.82 -24.68
CA ALA A 24 -25.90 9.07 -26.08
C ALA A 24 -24.40 9.35 -26.26
N SER A 25 -23.78 10.16 -25.39
CA SER A 25 -22.37 10.53 -25.43
C SER A 25 -21.47 9.31 -25.16
N TRP A 26 -21.83 8.49 -24.18
CA TRP A 26 -21.11 7.24 -23.90
C TRP A 26 -21.25 6.24 -25.04
N THR A 27 -22.47 6.03 -25.52
CA THR A 27 -22.72 5.12 -26.65
C THR A 27 -21.92 5.57 -27.87
N GLN A 28 -21.87 6.88 -28.13
CA GLN A 28 -21.10 7.43 -29.24
C GLN A 28 -19.59 7.25 -29.05
N ALA A 29 -19.04 7.57 -27.86
CA ALA A 29 -17.61 7.39 -27.58
C ALA A 29 -17.16 5.93 -27.69
N ILE A 30 -17.97 4.99 -27.18
CA ILE A 30 -17.74 3.55 -27.29
C ILE A 30 -17.82 3.09 -28.74
N ARG A 31 -18.86 3.53 -29.48
CA ARG A 31 -19.05 3.21 -30.90
C ARG A 31 -17.87 3.69 -31.72
N ASP A 32 -17.48 4.95 -31.60
CA ASP A 32 -16.34 5.53 -32.31
C ASP A 32 -15.05 4.78 -32.01
N GLY A 33 -14.83 4.44 -30.73
CA GLY A 33 -13.67 3.67 -30.29
C GLY A 33 -13.60 2.26 -30.89
N LEU A 34 -14.72 1.55 -30.94
CA LEU A 34 -14.80 0.19 -31.50
C LEU A 34 -14.78 0.17 -33.02
N GLN A 35 -15.51 1.08 -33.66
CA GLN A 35 -15.63 1.16 -35.12
C GLN A 35 -14.34 1.67 -35.79
N ALA A 36 -13.48 2.39 -35.05
CA ALA A 36 -12.12 2.67 -35.49
C ALA A 36 -11.30 1.40 -35.77
N TRP A 37 -11.60 0.28 -35.11
CA TRP A 37 -10.93 -1.01 -35.30
C TRP A 37 -11.73 -2.01 -36.13
N SER A 38 -13.06 -1.91 -36.11
CA SER A 38 -13.97 -2.76 -36.86
C SER A 38 -15.17 -1.95 -37.35
N PRO A 39 -15.07 -1.28 -38.50
CA PRO A 39 -16.09 -0.33 -38.99
C PRO A 39 -17.51 -0.90 -39.10
N GLU A 40 -17.62 -2.19 -39.41
CA GLU A 40 -18.90 -2.90 -39.57
C GLU A 40 -19.44 -3.48 -38.24
N LEU A 41 -18.78 -3.22 -37.10
CA LEU A 41 -19.23 -3.74 -35.80
C LEU A 41 -20.50 -3.00 -35.36
N GLU A 42 -21.55 -3.76 -35.12
CA GLU A 42 -22.75 -3.25 -34.47
C GLU A 42 -22.52 -3.21 -32.96
N VAL A 43 -22.76 -2.05 -32.35
CA VAL A 43 -22.53 -1.82 -30.92
C VAL A 43 -23.85 -1.48 -30.24
N MET A 44 -24.24 -2.31 -29.27
CA MET A 44 -25.41 -2.10 -28.43
C MET A 44 -24.95 -1.78 -27.00
N CYS A 45 -25.40 -0.65 -26.48
CA CYS A 45 -25.16 -0.24 -25.09
C CYS A 45 -26.48 -0.29 -24.32
N ASP A 46 -26.46 -1.00 -23.19
CA ASP A 46 -27.54 -0.99 -22.20
C ASP A 46 -27.03 -0.33 -20.92
N PHE A 47 -27.92 0.25 -20.12
CA PHE A 47 -27.58 1.03 -18.94
C PHE A 47 -28.28 0.49 -17.69
N LEU A 48 -27.55 0.49 -16.58
CA LEU A 48 -28.07 0.24 -15.24
C LEU A 48 -27.74 1.45 -14.35
N GLN A 49 -28.80 2.14 -13.94
CA GLN A 49 -28.74 3.22 -12.95
C GLN A 49 -28.95 2.68 -11.54
N TYR A 50 -28.17 3.19 -10.58
CA TYR A 50 -28.25 2.74 -9.19
C TYR A 50 -28.73 3.82 -8.22
N ASP A 51 -28.93 5.07 -8.64
CA ASP A 51 -29.22 6.21 -7.74
C ASP A 51 -30.46 5.97 -6.86
N ALA A 52 -31.52 5.43 -7.45
CA ALA A 52 -32.74 5.09 -6.72
C ALA A 52 -32.51 4.10 -5.57
N LEU A 53 -31.45 3.28 -5.62
CA LEU A 53 -31.10 2.37 -4.52
C LEU A 53 -30.49 3.13 -3.33
N PHE A 54 -29.76 4.20 -3.60
CA PHE A 54 -29.11 5.04 -2.58
C PHE A 54 -30.11 6.00 -1.95
N ASP A 55 -31.03 6.55 -2.73
CA ASP A 55 -32.12 7.42 -2.24
C ASP A 55 -33.07 6.70 -1.28
N GLN A 56 -33.30 5.39 -1.51
CA GLN A 56 -34.20 4.57 -0.70
C GLN A 56 -33.52 3.95 0.54
N ALA A 57 -32.20 4.01 0.63
CA ALA A 57 -31.47 3.44 1.75
C ALA A 57 -31.61 4.30 3.02
N PRO A 58 -31.72 3.67 4.21
CA PRO A 58 -32.06 4.37 5.45
C PRO A 58 -31.01 5.45 5.78
N HIS A 59 -31.45 6.69 5.97
CA HIS A 59 -30.57 7.76 6.44
C HIS A 59 -30.13 7.45 7.89
N ASN A 60 -28.88 7.03 8.08
CA ASN A 60 -28.25 6.97 9.39
C ASN A 60 -27.15 8.04 9.46
N PRO A 61 -27.49 9.28 9.86
CA PRO A 61 -26.60 10.44 9.74
C PRO A 61 -25.30 10.26 10.54
N LEU A 62 -25.37 9.62 11.71
CA LEU A 62 -24.22 9.42 12.59
C LEU A 62 -23.25 8.38 12.03
N THR A 63 -23.75 7.28 11.46
CA THR A 63 -22.89 6.24 10.86
C THR A 63 -22.27 6.73 9.56
N TYR A 64 -23.01 7.46 8.74
CA TYR A 64 -22.46 8.01 7.49
C TYR A 64 -21.50 9.16 7.73
N ALA A 65 -21.65 9.97 8.79
CA ALA A 65 -20.73 11.07 9.08
C ALA A 65 -19.27 10.61 9.31
N ALA A 66 -19.07 9.53 10.06
CA ALA A 66 -17.72 8.99 10.31
C ALA A 66 -17.08 8.39 9.06
N ALA A 67 -17.86 7.64 8.26
CA ALA A 67 -17.39 7.10 6.99
C ALA A 67 -17.12 8.21 5.97
N PHE A 68 -17.98 9.22 5.91
CA PHE A 68 -17.82 10.40 5.06
C PHE A 68 -16.54 11.16 5.36
N ALA A 69 -16.23 11.38 6.64
CA ALA A 69 -14.99 12.02 7.04
C ALA A 69 -13.75 11.17 6.70
N ASN A 70 -13.80 9.85 6.88
CA ASN A 70 -12.72 8.95 6.45
C ASN A 70 -12.49 9.00 4.93
N VAL A 71 -13.59 9.04 4.17
CA VAL A 71 -13.59 9.16 2.71
C VAL A 71 -12.95 10.49 2.29
N LEU A 72 -13.35 11.61 2.89
CA LEU A 72 -12.73 12.93 2.64
C LEU A 72 -11.25 13.00 3.06
N ALA A 73 -10.89 12.45 4.22
CA ALA A 73 -9.51 12.39 4.69
C ALA A 73 -8.62 11.55 3.75
N SER A 74 -9.18 10.55 3.06
CA SER A 74 -8.46 9.77 2.06
C SER A 74 -8.15 10.58 0.78
N GLY A 75 -9.02 11.52 0.39
CA GLY A 75 -8.82 12.41 -0.76
C GLY A 75 -7.63 13.36 -0.59
N ILE A 76 -7.40 13.86 0.62
CA ILE A 76 -6.27 14.75 0.97
C ILE A 76 -4.91 14.09 0.66
N VAL A 77 -4.81 12.76 0.78
CA VAL A 77 -3.55 12.01 0.67
C VAL A 77 -3.33 11.40 -0.72
N HIS A 78 -4.40 11.16 -1.49
CA HIS A 78 -4.34 10.39 -2.74
C HIS A 78 -4.64 11.17 -4.03
N GLY A 79 -4.80 12.50 -4.00
CA GLY A 79 -4.93 13.28 -5.25
C GLY A 79 -5.53 14.69 -5.16
N VAL A 80 -5.57 15.34 -3.98
CA VAL A 80 -6.31 16.61 -3.81
C VAL A 80 -5.49 17.68 -3.05
N GLY A 81 -4.15 17.60 -3.12
CA GLY A 81 -3.25 18.46 -2.34
C GLY A 81 -3.50 19.97 -2.47
N ASP A 82 -3.88 20.44 -3.67
CA ASP A 82 -4.13 21.87 -3.94
C ASP A 82 -5.55 22.36 -3.60
N LEU A 83 -6.52 21.46 -3.45
CA LEU A 83 -7.91 21.80 -3.14
C LEU A 83 -8.18 21.86 -1.62
N PHE A 84 -7.30 21.26 -0.81
CA PHE A 84 -7.32 21.24 0.66
C PHE A 84 -6.07 21.88 1.29
N THR A 85 -5.50 22.92 0.67
CA THR A 85 -4.57 23.80 1.40
C THR A 85 -5.24 24.30 2.68
N ARG A 86 -4.47 24.44 3.76
CA ARG A 86 -4.82 24.84 5.14
C ARG A 86 -5.86 25.95 5.32
N GLU A 87 -6.21 26.69 4.26
CA GLU A 87 -7.21 27.75 4.24
C GLU A 87 -8.66 27.26 4.01
N ARG A 88 -8.90 26.11 3.38
CA ARG A 88 -10.26 25.63 3.05
C ARG A 88 -10.68 24.42 3.89
N GLY A 89 -11.65 24.60 4.80
CA GLY A 89 -12.17 23.53 5.66
C GLY A 89 -13.03 22.49 4.91
N LEU A 90 -13.40 21.38 5.59
CA LEU A 90 -14.31 20.32 5.05
C LEU A 90 -15.61 20.89 4.45
N PHE A 91 -16.05 22.05 4.94
CA PHE A 91 -17.29 22.71 4.54
C PHE A 91 -17.16 23.59 3.28
N GLU A 92 -15.98 23.79 2.70
CA GLU A 92 -15.76 24.64 1.51
C GLU A 92 -15.59 23.86 0.20
N MET A 93 -15.84 22.55 0.22
CA MET A 93 -15.73 21.67 -0.96
C MET A 93 -16.80 21.90 -2.05
N PRO A 94 -16.53 21.59 -3.32
CA PRO A 94 -17.56 21.54 -4.35
C PRO A 94 -18.70 20.61 -3.94
N GLU A 95 -19.95 21.04 -4.16
CA GLU A 95 -21.15 20.29 -3.77
C GLU A 95 -21.18 18.87 -4.35
N GLN A 96 -20.79 18.74 -5.62
CA GLN A 96 -20.74 17.47 -6.33
C GLN A 96 -19.71 16.50 -5.72
N LEU A 97 -18.56 17.00 -5.25
CA LEU A 97 -17.54 16.17 -4.59
C LEU A 97 -18.04 15.68 -3.22
N ARG A 98 -18.70 16.55 -2.44
CA ARG A 98 -19.35 16.14 -1.18
C ARG A 98 -20.41 15.08 -1.44
N TRP A 99 -21.17 15.20 -2.52
CA TRP A 99 -22.17 14.20 -2.88
C TRP A 99 -21.56 12.85 -3.24
N SER A 100 -20.56 12.81 -4.13
CA SER A 100 -19.86 11.57 -4.50
C SER A 100 -19.21 10.90 -3.29
N ALA A 101 -18.57 11.67 -2.40
CA ALA A 101 -18.04 11.17 -1.14
C ALA A 101 -19.14 10.62 -0.22
N GLY A 102 -20.33 11.25 -0.20
CA GLY A 102 -21.51 10.79 0.52
C GLY A 102 -22.01 9.42 0.06
N MET A 103 -22.15 9.22 -1.26
CA MET A 103 -22.59 7.92 -1.81
C MET A 103 -21.56 6.80 -1.55
N VAL A 104 -20.26 7.10 -1.70
CA VAL A 104 -19.19 6.12 -1.37
C VAL A 104 -19.24 5.76 0.12
N ALA A 105 -19.37 6.75 1.01
CA ALA A 105 -19.49 6.52 2.45
C ALA A 105 -20.72 5.68 2.82
N GLN A 106 -21.86 5.94 2.16
CA GLN A 106 -23.08 5.15 2.30
C GLN A 106 -22.85 3.70 1.88
N TRP A 107 -22.22 3.49 0.72
CA TRP A 107 -21.88 2.15 0.21
C TRP A 107 -20.92 1.40 1.13
N VAL A 108 -19.88 2.06 1.66
CA VAL A 108 -18.90 1.45 2.58
C VAL A 108 -19.54 1.06 3.92
N SER A 109 -20.52 1.82 4.37
CA SER A 109 -21.11 1.62 5.70
C SER A 109 -22.28 0.64 5.72
N ASP A 110 -22.97 0.42 4.60
CA ASP A 110 -24.23 -0.32 4.55
C ASP A 110 -24.12 -1.61 3.70
N GLU A 111 -23.95 -2.76 4.37
CA GLU A 111 -23.92 -4.07 3.69
C GLU A 111 -25.24 -4.43 2.98
N LYS A 112 -26.39 -3.94 3.48
CA LYS A 112 -27.69 -4.20 2.83
C LYS A 112 -27.79 -3.42 1.53
N LEU A 113 -27.36 -2.16 1.51
CA LEU A 113 -27.26 -1.37 0.28
C LEU A 113 -26.30 -2.04 -0.72
N ARG A 114 -25.12 -2.49 -0.26
CA ARG A 114 -24.20 -3.25 -1.12
C ARG A 114 -24.84 -4.49 -1.71
N ALA A 115 -25.52 -5.29 -0.89
CA ALA A 115 -26.22 -6.48 -1.35
C ALA A 115 -27.28 -6.16 -2.42
N THR A 116 -28.13 -5.16 -2.18
CA THR A 116 -29.14 -4.71 -3.15
C THR A 116 -28.49 -4.23 -4.46
N ALA A 117 -27.39 -3.46 -4.38
CA ALA A 117 -26.68 -2.98 -5.56
C ALA A 117 -26.05 -4.14 -6.36
N ARG A 118 -25.50 -5.16 -5.67
CA ARG A 118 -25.02 -6.39 -6.32
C ARG A 118 -26.15 -7.14 -7.02
N ASP A 119 -27.29 -7.30 -6.36
CA ASP A 119 -28.44 -8.01 -6.90
C ASP A 119 -28.99 -7.30 -8.14
N ALA A 120 -29.01 -5.96 -8.16
CA ALA A 120 -29.41 -5.18 -9.34
C ALA A 120 -28.50 -5.44 -10.55
N VAL A 121 -27.17 -5.48 -10.34
CA VAL A 121 -26.21 -5.83 -11.40
C VAL A 121 -26.43 -7.27 -11.87
N LEU A 122 -26.60 -8.23 -10.96
CA LEU A 122 -26.83 -9.64 -11.32
C LEU A 122 -28.13 -9.83 -12.09
N GLN A 123 -29.22 -9.18 -11.67
CA GLN A 123 -30.51 -9.25 -12.36
C GLN A 123 -30.40 -8.70 -13.77
N LYS A 124 -29.73 -7.55 -13.95
CA LYS A 124 -29.48 -6.98 -15.27
C LYS A 124 -28.63 -7.92 -16.14
N MET A 125 -27.58 -8.51 -15.57
CA MET A 125 -26.73 -9.50 -16.24
C MET A 125 -27.46 -10.79 -16.64
N GLN A 126 -28.57 -11.13 -15.97
CA GLN A 126 -29.41 -12.29 -16.31
C GLN A 126 -30.41 -11.98 -17.42
N THR A 127 -30.88 -10.73 -17.53
CA THR A 127 -31.86 -10.33 -18.55
C THR A 127 -31.22 -9.94 -19.89
N GLY A 128 -29.92 -9.64 -19.91
CA GLY A 128 -29.17 -9.30 -21.13
C GLY A 128 -27.99 -10.24 -21.42
N ALA A 129 -27.74 -10.48 -22.71
CA ALA A 129 -26.53 -11.16 -23.17
C ALA A 129 -25.43 -10.12 -23.47
N TYR A 130 -24.59 -9.82 -22.48
CA TYR A 130 -23.49 -8.85 -22.63
C TYR A 130 -22.14 -9.51 -22.86
N ASP A 131 -21.30 -8.91 -23.71
CA ASP A 131 -19.92 -9.28 -23.96
C ASP A 131 -18.94 -8.56 -23.01
N ALA A 132 -19.33 -7.36 -22.56
CA ALA A 132 -18.56 -6.56 -21.62
C ALA A 132 -19.45 -5.78 -20.64
N VAL A 133 -18.87 -5.43 -19.50
CA VAL A 133 -19.46 -4.56 -18.47
C VAL A 133 -18.52 -3.39 -18.22
N LEU A 134 -19.04 -2.17 -18.29
CA LEU A 134 -18.34 -0.93 -17.98
C LEU A 134 -18.93 -0.36 -16.69
N GLY A 135 -18.13 -0.29 -15.63
CA GLY A 135 -18.48 0.45 -14.42
C GLY A 135 -17.83 1.81 -14.44
N HIS A 136 -18.55 2.86 -14.02
CA HIS A 136 -17.97 4.19 -13.82
C HIS A 136 -18.16 4.63 -12.38
N SER A 137 -17.12 5.23 -11.80
CA SER A 137 -17.17 5.74 -10.42
C SER A 137 -17.59 4.64 -9.44
N LEU A 138 -18.56 4.93 -8.57
CA LEU A 138 -19.18 3.95 -7.66
C LEU A 138 -19.77 2.73 -8.39
N GLY A 139 -20.21 2.86 -9.65
CA GLY A 139 -20.61 1.75 -10.50
C GLY A 139 -19.49 0.72 -10.74
N SER A 140 -18.23 1.18 -10.85
CA SER A 140 -17.06 0.29 -10.88
C SER A 140 -16.93 -0.52 -9.59
N LEU A 141 -17.12 0.13 -8.45
CA LEU A 141 -17.01 -0.50 -7.13
C LEU A 141 -18.13 -1.52 -6.90
N ILE A 142 -19.37 -1.19 -7.27
CA ILE A 142 -20.51 -2.11 -7.24
C ILE A 142 -20.25 -3.31 -8.16
N CYS A 143 -19.79 -3.10 -9.39
CA CYS A 143 -19.47 -4.19 -10.31
C CYS A 143 -18.36 -5.09 -9.77
N TYR A 144 -17.28 -4.51 -9.27
CA TYR A 144 -16.18 -5.26 -8.68
C TYR A 144 -16.63 -6.12 -7.49
N ASP A 145 -17.38 -5.55 -6.54
CA ASP A 145 -17.96 -6.30 -5.41
C ASP A 145 -18.91 -7.42 -5.88
N THR A 146 -19.71 -7.13 -6.91
CA THR A 146 -20.62 -8.11 -7.52
C THR A 146 -19.87 -9.30 -8.09
N PHE A 147 -18.90 -9.04 -8.97
CA PHE A 147 -18.20 -10.09 -9.72
C PHE A 147 -17.16 -10.82 -8.88
N LEU A 148 -16.60 -10.18 -7.86
CA LEU A 148 -15.74 -10.83 -6.90
C LEU A 148 -16.50 -11.91 -6.11
N ARG A 149 -17.76 -11.62 -5.71
CA ARG A 149 -18.62 -12.56 -4.98
C ARG A 149 -19.38 -13.53 -5.88
N ASN A 150 -19.59 -13.16 -7.14
CA ASN A 150 -20.36 -13.93 -8.12
C ASN A 150 -19.55 -14.11 -9.42
N PRO A 151 -18.42 -14.85 -9.38
CA PRO A 151 -17.51 -14.94 -10.51
C PRO A 151 -18.15 -15.51 -11.77
N ALA A 152 -19.17 -16.36 -11.64
CA ALA A 152 -19.88 -16.93 -12.78
C ALA A 152 -20.55 -15.87 -13.68
N ALA A 153 -21.00 -14.74 -13.13
CA ALA A 153 -21.67 -13.69 -13.88
C ALA A 153 -20.76 -13.00 -14.91
N LEU A 154 -19.45 -12.97 -14.66
CA LEU A 154 -18.46 -12.35 -15.54
C LEU A 154 -17.70 -13.37 -16.43
N LYS A 155 -18.06 -14.66 -16.36
CA LYS A 155 -17.33 -15.73 -17.06
C LYS A 155 -17.29 -15.47 -18.57
N GLY A 156 -16.08 -15.34 -19.11
CA GLY A 156 -15.84 -15.12 -20.54
C GLY A 156 -16.17 -13.69 -21.04
N LYS A 157 -16.53 -12.78 -20.13
CA LYS A 157 -16.85 -11.38 -20.43
C LYS A 157 -15.71 -10.46 -20.02
N THR A 158 -15.66 -9.27 -20.60
CA THR A 158 -14.67 -8.25 -20.23
C THR A 158 -15.25 -7.28 -19.20
N PHE A 159 -14.48 -6.89 -18.19
CA PHE A 159 -14.86 -5.81 -17.28
C PHE A 159 -13.96 -4.60 -17.52
N VAL A 160 -14.54 -3.41 -17.56
CA VAL A 160 -13.82 -2.14 -17.66
C VAL A 160 -14.26 -1.27 -16.48
N SER A 161 -13.35 -0.96 -15.56
CA SER A 161 -13.60 -0.03 -14.46
C SER A 161 -12.92 1.31 -14.74
N LEU A 162 -13.69 2.39 -14.74
CA LEU A 162 -13.19 3.75 -15.00
C LEU A 162 -13.64 4.72 -13.89
N GLY A 163 -12.81 5.74 -13.61
CA GLY A 163 -13.04 6.66 -12.50
C GLY A 163 -13.19 5.93 -11.15
N ALA A 164 -12.59 4.75 -10.97
CA ALA A 164 -12.99 3.84 -9.90
C ALA A 164 -12.25 4.10 -8.58
N GLN A 165 -12.99 4.02 -7.47
CA GLN A 165 -12.43 4.11 -6.11
C GLN A 165 -11.89 2.76 -5.58
N ILE A 166 -11.92 1.67 -6.37
CA ILE A 166 -11.60 0.30 -5.92
C ILE A 166 -10.23 0.21 -5.23
N GLY A 167 -9.22 0.93 -5.75
CA GLY A 167 -7.88 0.98 -5.18
C GLY A 167 -7.77 1.75 -3.85
N ASN A 168 -8.75 2.59 -3.54
CA ASN A 168 -8.67 3.56 -2.45
C ASN A 168 -8.74 2.85 -1.08
N PRO A 169 -7.82 3.12 -0.14
CA PRO A 169 -7.85 2.54 1.20
C PRO A 169 -9.20 2.66 1.92
N CYS A 170 -9.96 3.74 1.73
CA CYS A 170 -11.22 3.96 2.45
C CYS A 170 -12.33 2.97 2.08
N VAL A 171 -12.26 2.34 0.90
CA VAL A 171 -13.26 1.32 0.49
C VAL A 171 -12.75 -0.12 0.68
N ARG A 172 -11.46 -0.30 0.96
CA ARG A 172 -10.84 -1.64 1.04
C ARG A 172 -11.30 -2.47 2.23
N ASP A 173 -11.87 -1.87 3.26
CA ASP A 173 -12.47 -2.61 4.37
C ASP A 173 -13.61 -3.52 3.89
N ALA A 174 -14.38 -3.13 2.87
CA ALA A 174 -15.42 -3.98 2.26
C ALA A 174 -14.86 -5.30 1.69
N PHE A 175 -13.54 -5.33 1.45
CA PHE A 175 -12.79 -6.47 0.92
C PHE A 175 -11.75 -6.98 1.93
N ALA A 176 -11.96 -6.75 3.24
CA ALA A 176 -11.03 -7.11 4.30
C ALA A 176 -9.57 -6.67 4.01
N GLY A 177 -9.44 -5.45 3.47
CA GLY A 177 -8.18 -4.78 3.23
C GLY A 177 -7.40 -5.27 2.01
N ARG A 178 -7.84 -6.28 1.25
CA ARG A 178 -7.12 -6.81 0.09
C ARG A 178 -7.99 -6.81 -1.16
N LEU A 179 -7.36 -6.57 -2.31
CA LEU A 179 -8.04 -6.69 -3.60
C LEU A 179 -7.62 -8.01 -4.23
N GLU A 180 -8.56 -8.66 -4.91
CA GLU A 180 -8.36 -9.93 -5.57
C GLU A 180 -8.70 -9.77 -7.05
N CYS A 181 -8.03 -10.56 -7.89
CA CYS A 181 -8.33 -10.51 -9.32
C CYS A 181 -9.70 -11.14 -9.61
N LEU A 182 -10.43 -10.56 -10.56
CA LEU A 182 -11.62 -11.16 -11.16
C LEU A 182 -11.23 -12.31 -12.10
N ASN A 183 -10.79 -13.44 -11.55
CA ASN A 183 -10.22 -14.57 -12.30
C ASN A 183 -11.17 -15.19 -13.35
N SER A 184 -12.48 -15.00 -13.22
CA SER A 184 -13.47 -15.47 -14.20
C SER A 184 -13.65 -14.54 -15.40
N ALA A 185 -13.23 -13.27 -15.28
CA ALA A 185 -13.25 -12.32 -16.37
C ALA A 185 -12.31 -12.77 -17.48
N LYS A 186 -12.74 -12.60 -18.74
CA LYS A 186 -11.87 -12.74 -19.91
C LYS A 186 -10.70 -11.76 -19.81
N GLN A 187 -11.00 -10.52 -19.43
CA GLN A 187 -10.05 -9.44 -19.21
C GLN A 187 -10.71 -8.41 -18.29
N TRP A 188 -9.92 -7.79 -17.42
CA TRP A 188 -10.29 -6.65 -16.60
C TRP A 188 -9.34 -5.48 -16.93
N PHE A 189 -9.89 -4.43 -17.53
CA PHE A 189 -9.20 -3.17 -17.72
C PHE A 189 -9.59 -2.17 -16.64
N HIS A 190 -8.61 -1.51 -16.03
CA HIS A 190 -8.86 -0.39 -15.13
C HIS A 190 -8.32 0.90 -15.73
N LEU A 191 -9.20 1.83 -16.08
CA LEU A 191 -8.82 3.14 -16.60
C LEU A 191 -8.58 4.09 -15.42
N TYR A 192 -7.34 4.59 -15.30
CA TYR A 192 -6.91 5.42 -14.18
C TYR A 192 -6.39 6.77 -14.66
N ASN A 193 -6.97 7.85 -14.13
CA ASN A 193 -6.51 9.23 -14.32
C ASN A 193 -5.95 9.72 -12.97
N PRO A 194 -4.64 10.04 -12.86
CA PRO A 194 -4.09 10.58 -11.62
C PRO A 194 -4.66 11.96 -11.26
N ASP A 195 -5.21 12.68 -12.24
CA ASP A 195 -5.75 14.03 -12.06
C ASP A 195 -7.28 14.02 -11.75
N ASP A 196 -7.89 12.85 -11.57
CA ASP A 196 -9.31 12.74 -11.22
C ASP A 196 -9.53 12.86 -9.70
N HIS A 197 -10.30 13.88 -9.32
CA HIS A 197 -10.45 14.31 -7.93
C HIS A 197 -11.51 13.54 -7.13
N VAL A 198 -12.21 12.56 -7.74
CA VAL A 198 -13.27 11.78 -7.07
C VAL A 198 -12.70 10.49 -6.45
N MET A 199 -11.56 10.65 -5.76
CA MET A 199 -10.91 9.62 -4.96
C MET A 199 -10.53 8.36 -5.74
N THR A 200 -10.27 8.52 -7.04
CA THR A 200 -9.80 7.44 -7.88
C THR A 200 -8.42 6.97 -7.41
N ALA A 201 -8.15 5.69 -7.58
CA ALA A 201 -6.89 5.12 -7.15
C ALA A 201 -6.49 3.98 -8.06
N GLY A 202 -5.22 3.99 -8.46
CA GLY A 202 -4.64 2.87 -9.19
C GLY A 202 -4.73 1.55 -8.42
N ILE A 203 -4.82 0.45 -9.15
CA ILE A 203 -4.96 -0.91 -8.65
C ILE A 203 -3.71 -1.69 -9.01
N ARG A 204 -2.97 -2.10 -7.98
CA ARG A 204 -1.82 -2.99 -8.13
C ARG A 204 -2.25 -4.44 -7.95
N LEU A 205 -2.43 -5.15 -9.07
CA LEU A 205 -2.71 -6.59 -9.09
C LEU A 205 -1.74 -7.30 -10.03
N ASN A 206 -1.20 -8.42 -9.58
CA ASN A 206 -0.38 -9.30 -10.41
C ASN A 206 -1.26 -10.44 -10.96
N ALA A 207 -1.96 -10.16 -12.06
CA ALA A 207 -2.82 -11.14 -12.72
C ALA A 207 -2.76 -11.02 -14.25
N GLY A 208 -2.73 -12.15 -14.94
CA GLY A 208 -2.57 -12.18 -16.40
C GLY A 208 -3.79 -11.70 -17.20
N ASN A 209 -4.93 -11.51 -16.54
CA ASN A 209 -6.16 -10.97 -17.12
C ASN A 209 -6.52 -9.58 -16.57
N PHE A 210 -5.57 -8.89 -15.91
CA PHE A 210 -5.76 -7.54 -15.39
C PHE A 210 -4.77 -6.58 -16.06
N GLU A 211 -5.23 -5.39 -16.43
CA GLU A 211 -4.38 -4.33 -16.97
C GLU A 211 -4.90 -2.96 -16.52
N GLU A 212 -4.02 -2.17 -15.88
CA GLU A 212 -4.28 -0.75 -15.61
C GLU A 212 -3.82 0.08 -16.80
N ILE A 213 -4.69 0.95 -17.29
CA ILE A 213 -4.46 1.84 -18.42
C ILE A 213 -4.45 3.28 -17.90
N GLY A 214 -3.30 3.95 -18.02
CA GLY A 214 -3.20 5.38 -17.76
C GLY A 214 -4.02 6.17 -18.78
N THR A 215 -4.99 6.92 -18.30
CA THR A 215 -5.87 7.80 -19.07
C THR A 215 -5.80 9.21 -18.50
N GLN A 216 -4.61 9.81 -18.58
CA GLN A 216 -4.38 11.14 -18.02
C GLN A 216 -5.10 12.20 -18.84
N PHE A 217 -5.93 13.01 -18.18
CA PHE A 217 -6.56 14.19 -18.77
C PHE A 217 -6.84 15.22 -17.67
N ASP A 218 -6.89 16.48 -18.06
CA ASP A 218 -7.26 17.60 -17.19
C ASP A 218 -8.25 18.48 -17.97
N ILE A 219 -9.49 18.56 -17.48
CA ILE A 219 -10.56 19.34 -18.09
C ILE A 219 -10.52 20.76 -17.50
N PRO A 220 -10.24 21.79 -18.31
CA PRO A 220 -10.12 23.14 -17.78
C PRO A 220 -11.38 23.62 -17.07
N ASN A 221 -11.24 24.04 -15.81
CA ASN A 221 -12.32 24.50 -14.93
C ASN A 221 -13.35 23.43 -14.52
N ASP A 222 -13.05 22.15 -14.70
CA ASP A 222 -13.83 21.07 -14.11
C ASP A 222 -13.30 20.77 -12.69
N PRO A 223 -14.10 21.01 -11.64
CA PRO A 223 -13.64 20.79 -10.26
C PRO A 223 -13.48 19.30 -9.89
N LEU A 224 -14.03 18.38 -10.68
CA LEU A 224 -13.96 16.93 -10.42
C LEU A 224 -12.97 16.23 -11.34
N ASN A 225 -12.89 16.67 -12.60
CA ASN A 225 -12.09 16.03 -13.65
C ASN A 225 -12.41 14.53 -13.80
N HIS A 226 -13.72 14.20 -13.75
CA HIS A 226 -14.28 12.85 -13.56
C HIS A 226 -15.23 12.40 -14.69
N ASP A 227 -15.08 12.98 -15.89
CA ASP A 227 -15.96 12.67 -17.03
C ASP A 227 -15.59 11.34 -17.70
N ALA A 228 -16.55 10.40 -17.69
CA ALA A 228 -16.40 9.09 -18.33
C ALA A 228 -16.11 9.16 -19.83
N THR A 229 -16.62 10.15 -20.56
CA THR A 229 -16.39 10.34 -21.99
C THR A 229 -14.91 10.58 -22.27
N HIS A 230 -14.21 11.31 -21.40
CA HIS A 230 -12.76 11.51 -21.50
C HIS A 230 -12.00 10.20 -21.29
N TYR A 231 -12.39 9.38 -20.30
CA TYR A 231 -11.86 8.03 -20.13
C TYR A 231 -12.09 7.14 -21.36
N LEU A 232 -13.32 7.08 -21.87
CA LEU A 232 -13.72 6.18 -22.95
C LEU A 232 -13.10 6.58 -24.30
N SER A 233 -12.96 7.89 -24.55
CA SER A 233 -12.41 8.43 -25.79
C SER A 233 -10.88 8.52 -25.79
N HIS A 234 -10.22 8.35 -24.65
CA HIS A 234 -8.77 8.48 -24.50
C HIS A 234 -8.00 7.58 -25.49
N PRO A 235 -6.89 8.06 -26.11
CA PRO A 235 -6.11 7.27 -27.06
C PRO A 235 -5.63 5.90 -26.53
N ASN A 236 -5.24 5.85 -25.25
CA ASN A 236 -4.83 4.59 -24.62
C ASN A 236 -6.00 3.62 -24.44
N THR A 237 -7.20 4.12 -24.14
CA THR A 237 -8.41 3.28 -24.08
C THR A 237 -8.75 2.72 -25.46
N ARG A 238 -8.65 3.55 -26.50
CA ARG A 238 -8.85 3.10 -27.89
C ARG A 238 -7.88 2.00 -28.29
N SER A 239 -6.60 2.15 -27.96
CA SER A 239 -5.54 1.21 -28.38
C SER A 239 -5.48 -0.06 -27.53
N ALA A 240 -5.81 0.01 -26.24
CA ALA A 240 -5.79 -1.14 -25.33
C ALA A 240 -7.14 -1.87 -25.27
N VAL A 241 -8.21 -1.15 -24.94
CA VAL A 241 -9.52 -1.73 -24.61
C VAL A 241 -10.35 -1.99 -25.87
N TRP A 242 -10.62 -0.96 -26.68
CA TRP A 242 -11.52 -1.10 -27.83
C TRP A 242 -10.93 -1.98 -28.94
N ARG A 243 -9.61 -1.98 -29.10
CA ARG A 243 -8.91 -2.93 -29.97
C ARG A 243 -9.18 -4.38 -29.56
N VAL A 244 -9.13 -4.69 -28.27
CA VAL A 244 -9.36 -6.06 -27.76
C VAL A 244 -10.83 -6.45 -27.89
N LEU A 245 -11.75 -5.55 -27.58
CA LEU A 245 -13.19 -5.81 -27.62
C LEU A 245 -13.75 -5.92 -29.05
N SER A 246 -13.25 -5.13 -30.00
CA SER A 246 -13.60 -5.26 -31.42
C SER A 246 -13.14 -6.60 -32.02
N GLY A 247 -12.18 -7.26 -31.38
CA GLY A 247 -11.58 -8.51 -31.85
C GLY A 247 -10.66 -8.33 -33.06
N ALA A 248 -10.13 -7.11 -33.27
CA ALA A 248 -9.12 -6.84 -34.27
C ALA A 248 -7.89 -7.74 -34.02
N ARG A 249 -7.46 -8.49 -35.05
CA ARG A 249 -6.27 -9.34 -34.98
C ARG A 249 -5.01 -8.47 -34.99
N THR A 250 -4.04 -8.78 -34.14
CA THR A 250 -2.66 -8.32 -34.31
C THR A 250 -1.94 -9.26 -35.28
N GLU A 251 -1.22 -8.72 -36.27
CA GLU A 251 0.00 -9.39 -36.72
C GLU A 251 0.91 -9.51 -35.50
N ARG A 252 1.29 -10.74 -35.14
CA ARG A 252 2.13 -11.03 -33.98
C ARG A 252 3.54 -10.47 -34.20
N VAL A 253 3.75 -9.19 -33.94
CA VAL A 253 5.09 -8.60 -33.89
C VAL A 253 5.31 -8.07 -32.46
N MET A 254 6.30 -8.66 -31.79
CA MET A 254 6.94 -8.27 -30.52
C MET A 254 6.40 -8.71 -29.13
N THR A 255 5.16 -9.17 -28.92
CA THR A 255 4.70 -9.51 -27.54
C THR A 255 5.14 -10.88 -27.00
N ARG A 256 5.50 -11.85 -27.86
CA ARG A 256 6.03 -13.15 -27.41
C ARG A 256 7.43 -13.06 -26.80
N GLY A 257 8.23 -12.06 -27.19
CA GLY A 257 9.54 -11.80 -26.59
C GLY A 257 9.40 -11.35 -25.14
N LEU A 258 8.58 -10.34 -24.87
CA LEU A 258 8.37 -9.77 -23.54
C LEU A 258 7.77 -10.75 -22.52
N ALA A 259 6.74 -11.52 -22.91
CA ALA A 259 6.15 -12.54 -22.03
C ALA A 259 7.13 -13.72 -21.77
N ALA A 260 7.98 -14.06 -22.74
CA ALA A 260 9.04 -15.06 -22.56
C ALA A 260 10.19 -14.52 -21.70
N PHE A 261 10.53 -13.23 -21.79
CA PHE A 261 11.48 -12.56 -20.89
C PHE A 261 10.95 -12.47 -19.45
N GLN A 262 9.67 -12.20 -19.25
CA GLN A 262 9.02 -12.21 -17.92
C GLN A 262 8.94 -13.63 -17.33
N LYS A 263 8.69 -14.66 -18.16
CA LYS A 263 8.75 -16.07 -17.73
C LYS A 263 10.18 -16.60 -17.55
N ALA A 264 11.19 -15.96 -18.12
CA ALA A 264 12.58 -16.42 -18.10
C ALA A 264 13.34 -16.05 -16.81
N SER A 265 12.79 -15.22 -15.92
CA SER A 265 13.31 -15.10 -14.55
C SER A 265 12.82 -16.27 -13.68
N ALA A 266 13.26 -17.48 -14.00
CA ALA A 266 12.96 -18.68 -13.22
C ALA A 266 13.65 -18.70 -11.83
N LYS A 267 14.41 -17.66 -11.49
CA LYS A 267 15.00 -17.46 -10.17
C LYS A 267 14.31 -16.28 -9.48
N PRO A 268 13.90 -16.44 -8.21
CA PRO A 268 13.52 -15.31 -7.38
C PRO A 268 14.56 -14.20 -7.45
N THR A 269 14.10 -12.98 -7.60
CA THR A 269 14.95 -11.78 -7.62
C THR A 269 15.11 -11.25 -6.21
N ARG A 270 16.26 -10.62 -5.95
CA ARG A 270 16.57 -9.99 -4.67
C ARG A 270 16.68 -8.49 -4.92
N ARG A 271 16.07 -7.66 -4.07
CA ARG A 271 16.33 -6.21 -4.05
C ARG A 271 16.40 -5.69 -2.64
N ALA A 272 17.28 -4.75 -2.38
CA ALA A 272 17.37 -4.08 -1.10
C ALA A 272 17.43 -2.56 -1.26
N LEU A 273 16.73 -1.86 -0.39
CA LEU A 273 16.85 -0.41 -0.21
C LEU A 273 17.40 -0.13 1.18
N LEU A 274 18.52 0.59 1.24
CA LEU A 274 19.16 1.01 2.47
C LEU A 274 19.15 2.55 2.58
N VAL A 275 18.57 3.06 3.65
CA VAL A 275 18.41 4.49 3.93
C VAL A 275 19.19 4.83 5.20
N GLY A 276 20.01 5.88 5.15
CA GLY A 276 20.84 6.30 6.27
C GLY A 276 20.94 7.83 6.35
N ILE A 277 20.59 8.43 7.48
CA ILE A 277 20.59 9.90 7.62
C ILE A 277 21.35 10.29 8.88
N ASN A 278 22.47 10.97 8.71
CA ASN A 278 23.29 11.55 9.77
C ASN A 278 23.14 13.08 9.79
N ASP A 279 23.29 13.71 8.62
CA ASP A 279 23.38 15.16 8.48
C ASP A 279 21.99 15.81 8.42
N TYR A 280 21.18 15.68 9.46
CA TYR A 280 19.90 16.41 9.54
C TYR A 280 20.14 17.93 9.53
N PRO A 281 19.25 18.74 8.89
CA PRO A 281 19.45 20.18 8.75
C PRO A 281 19.60 20.92 10.08
N ASP A 282 18.85 20.51 11.10
CA ASP A 282 19.03 20.98 12.47
C ASP A 282 20.25 20.27 13.11
N PRO A 283 21.31 21.01 13.48
CA PRO A 283 22.48 20.43 14.12
C PRO A 283 22.18 19.63 15.40
N ALA A 284 21.11 19.97 16.12
CA ALA A 284 20.70 19.26 17.33
C ALA A 284 20.21 17.83 17.04
N ASN A 285 19.72 17.59 15.82
CA ASN A 285 19.22 16.29 15.35
C ASN A 285 20.29 15.51 14.57
N ARG A 286 21.55 15.95 14.52
CA ARG A 286 22.58 15.21 13.79
C ARG A 286 22.96 13.91 14.49
N LEU A 287 23.09 12.85 13.69
CA LEU A 287 23.55 11.52 14.07
C LEU A 287 24.92 11.23 13.44
N GLU A 288 25.60 10.18 13.89
CA GLU A 288 26.96 9.86 13.43
C GLU A 288 27.06 8.45 12.80
N GLY A 289 26.15 7.53 13.16
CA GLY A 289 26.25 6.12 12.83
C GLY A 289 25.35 5.62 11.72
N CYS A 290 24.38 6.39 11.23
CA CYS A 290 23.38 5.91 10.29
C CYS A 290 23.95 5.62 8.90
N VAL A 291 24.89 6.43 8.43
CA VAL A 291 25.61 6.15 7.17
C VAL A 291 26.46 4.88 7.31
N ASN A 292 27.18 4.73 8.43
CA ASN A 292 28.00 3.53 8.69
C ASN A 292 27.14 2.27 8.79
N ASP A 293 25.96 2.37 9.39
CA ASP A 293 24.96 1.29 9.45
C ASP A 293 24.54 0.82 8.05
N VAL A 294 24.31 1.75 7.13
CA VAL A 294 23.96 1.41 5.74
C VAL A 294 25.08 0.61 5.06
N PHE A 295 26.33 1.04 5.20
CA PHE A 295 27.47 0.30 4.62
C PHE A 295 27.66 -1.06 5.30
N LEU A 296 27.48 -1.13 6.62
CA LEU A 296 27.53 -2.38 7.38
C LEU A 296 26.45 -3.35 6.89
N MET A 297 25.20 -2.91 6.80
CA MET A 297 24.11 -3.75 6.31
C MET A 297 24.24 -4.11 4.83
N SER A 298 24.73 -3.20 3.98
CA SER A 298 25.07 -3.52 2.58
C SER A 298 26.08 -4.66 2.51
N SER A 299 27.15 -4.59 3.30
CA SER A 299 28.16 -5.65 3.34
C SER A 299 27.57 -6.99 3.79
N VAL A 300 26.71 -7.00 4.82
CA VAL A 300 26.02 -8.19 5.32
C VAL A 300 25.05 -8.77 4.28
N LEU A 301 24.32 -7.93 3.53
CA LEU A 301 23.40 -8.38 2.50
C LEU A 301 24.13 -8.98 1.29
N GLN A 302 25.26 -8.40 0.87
CA GLN A 302 26.09 -8.98 -0.20
C GLN A 302 26.68 -10.32 0.22
N GLU A 303 27.16 -10.39 1.45
CA GLU A 303 27.56 -11.60 2.15
C GLU A 303 26.44 -12.68 2.26
N CYS A 304 25.20 -12.25 2.13
CA CYS A 304 23.96 -13.02 2.13
C CYS A 304 23.47 -13.35 0.70
N GLY A 305 24.23 -12.94 -0.32
CA GLY A 305 23.98 -13.23 -1.72
C GLY A 305 23.05 -12.25 -2.43
N PHE A 306 22.90 -11.01 -1.93
CA PHE A 306 22.43 -9.90 -2.76
C PHE A 306 23.55 -9.43 -3.69
N ALA A 307 23.28 -9.25 -4.97
CA ALA A 307 24.25 -8.63 -5.85
C ALA A 307 24.36 -7.13 -5.54
N ALA A 308 25.49 -6.49 -5.86
CA ALA A 308 25.68 -5.07 -5.55
C ALA A 308 24.68 -4.18 -6.34
N GLU A 309 24.39 -4.56 -7.57
CA GLU A 309 23.39 -3.95 -8.46
C GLU A 309 21.94 -4.07 -7.97
N ASP A 310 21.68 -5.04 -7.09
CA ASP A 310 20.38 -5.29 -6.46
C ASP A 310 20.18 -4.48 -5.16
N ILE A 311 21.17 -3.66 -4.77
CA ILE A 311 21.11 -2.84 -3.55
C ILE A 311 21.12 -1.36 -3.94
N ARG A 312 20.05 -0.63 -3.64
CA ARG A 312 20.00 0.83 -3.71
C ARG A 312 20.23 1.46 -2.36
N VAL A 313 21.00 2.54 -2.35
CA VAL A 313 21.34 3.32 -1.16
C VAL A 313 20.89 4.76 -1.34
N VAL A 314 20.34 5.36 -0.28
CA VAL A 314 20.04 6.80 -0.22
C VAL A 314 20.47 7.36 1.14
N LEU A 315 21.22 8.47 1.10
CA LEU A 315 21.90 9.01 2.27
C LEU A 315 21.66 10.51 2.41
N ASP A 316 21.58 10.96 3.66
CA ASP A 316 21.62 12.38 4.07
C ASP A 316 20.71 13.28 3.22
N GLN A 317 21.26 14.34 2.63
CA GLN A 317 20.55 15.35 1.82
C GLN A 317 19.73 14.78 0.65
N ARG A 318 20.03 13.55 0.20
CA ARG A 318 19.28 12.86 -0.86
C ARG A 318 18.13 12.01 -0.31
N ALA A 319 18.13 11.71 0.98
CA ALA A 319 17.08 10.97 1.67
C ALA A 319 15.92 11.90 2.05
N THR A 320 15.50 12.72 1.09
CA THR A 320 14.23 13.48 1.13
C THR A 320 13.03 12.53 1.08
N ALA A 321 11.84 12.99 1.45
CA ALA A 321 10.61 12.20 1.35
C ALA A 321 10.43 11.58 -0.05
N ASP A 322 10.53 12.41 -1.10
CA ASP A 322 10.43 11.97 -2.50
C ASP A 322 11.53 10.99 -2.88
N GLY A 323 12.78 11.31 -2.54
CA GLY A 323 13.94 10.44 -2.78
C GLY A 323 13.81 9.05 -2.14
N ILE A 324 13.21 8.95 -0.96
CA ILE A 324 12.93 7.66 -0.31
C ILE A 324 11.77 6.95 -1.01
N LEU A 325 10.67 7.65 -1.29
CA LEU A 325 9.47 7.08 -1.94
C LEU A 325 9.78 6.54 -3.34
N GLU A 326 10.54 7.27 -4.16
CA GLU A 326 11.03 6.85 -5.48
C GLU A 326 11.73 5.48 -5.40
N ARG A 327 12.57 5.27 -4.38
CA ARG A 327 13.32 4.03 -4.19
C ARG A 327 12.48 2.92 -3.58
N LEU A 328 11.51 3.25 -2.73
CA LEU A 328 10.52 2.30 -2.25
C LEU A 328 9.65 1.77 -3.39
N HIS A 329 9.28 2.64 -4.34
CA HIS A 329 8.62 2.22 -5.58
C HIS A 329 9.48 1.23 -6.35
N TRP A 330 10.76 1.53 -6.61
CA TRP A 330 11.66 0.57 -7.26
C TRP A 330 11.81 -0.76 -6.49
N LEU A 331 11.89 -0.70 -5.16
CA LEU A 331 12.04 -1.89 -4.33
C LEU A 331 10.85 -2.84 -4.51
N LEU A 332 9.64 -2.29 -4.51
CA LEU A 332 8.39 -3.04 -4.48
C LEU A 332 7.70 -3.15 -5.84
N ASP A 333 8.35 -2.68 -6.89
CA ASP A 333 7.88 -2.81 -8.27
C ASP A 333 8.01 -4.24 -8.78
N GLY A 334 6.97 -4.70 -9.48
CA GLY A 334 6.94 -5.98 -10.20
C GLY A 334 7.18 -7.24 -9.36
N VAL A 335 7.03 -7.18 -8.03
CA VAL A 335 7.33 -8.32 -7.13
C VAL A 335 6.54 -9.57 -7.53
N GLN A 336 7.26 -10.67 -7.71
CA GLN A 336 6.71 -11.99 -8.04
C GLN A 336 6.77 -12.94 -6.84
N SER A 337 6.13 -14.10 -7.00
CA SER A 337 6.26 -15.22 -6.06
C SER A 337 7.72 -15.58 -5.80
N GLY A 338 8.08 -15.75 -4.52
CA GLY A 338 9.42 -16.14 -4.09
C GLY A 338 10.45 -15.01 -4.02
N ASP A 339 10.19 -13.84 -4.62
CA ASP A 339 11.08 -12.68 -4.58
C ASP A 339 11.43 -12.26 -3.15
N GLU A 340 12.67 -11.83 -2.93
CA GLU A 340 13.16 -11.35 -1.63
C GLU A 340 13.40 -9.83 -1.67
N ARG A 341 12.91 -9.11 -0.67
CA ARG A 341 12.98 -7.65 -0.53
C ARG A 341 13.45 -7.26 0.86
N VAL A 342 14.43 -6.37 0.94
CA VAL A 342 14.90 -5.76 2.20
C VAL A 342 14.66 -4.26 2.14
N LEU A 343 13.99 -3.71 3.14
CA LEU A 343 14.09 -2.30 3.49
C LEU A 343 14.91 -2.19 4.77
N PHE A 344 15.98 -1.40 4.76
CA PHE A 344 16.73 -1.03 5.95
C PHE A 344 16.72 0.48 6.08
N TYR A 345 16.31 0.99 7.24
CA TYR A 345 16.31 2.41 7.57
C TYR A 345 17.07 2.64 8.87
N SER A 346 18.01 3.58 8.85
CA SER A 346 18.74 4.06 10.01
C SER A 346 18.68 5.59 10.04
N GLY A 347 18.10 6.14 11.10
CA GLY A 347 17.82 7.58 11.22
C GLY A 347 16.84 7.87 12.34
N HIS A 348 16.20 9.03 12.30
CA HIS A 348 15.17 9.40 13.26
C HIS A 348 13.80 8.80 12.93
N GLY A 349 13.03 8.49 13.97
CA GLY A 349 11.58 8.28 13.90
C GLY A 349 10.84 9.38 14.67
N ALA A 350 9.57 9.58 14.33
CA ALA A 350 8.69 10.52 15.02
C ALA A 350 7.26 9.98 15.13
N GLN A 351 6.46 10.65 15.98
CA GLN A 351 5.01 10.50 16.07
C GLN A 351 4.34 11.83 15.72
N ILE A 352 3.40 11.81 14.78
CA ILE A 352 2.65 13.00 14.37
C ILE A 352 1.20 12.84 14.86
N PRO A 353 0.65 13.80 15.61
CA PRO A 353 -0.77 13.85 15.94
C PRO A 353 -1.62 13.84 14.68
N ALA A 354 -2.59 12.95 14.64
CA ALA A 354 -3.50 12.79 13.52
C ALA A 354 -4.94 13.06 13.94
N TYR A 355 -5.70 13.57 13.00
CA TYR A 355 -7.04 14.09 13.22
C TYR A 355 -8.06 13.11 12.66
N GLY A 356 -9.08 12.85 13.46
CA GLY A 356 -10.26 12.08 13.07
C GLY A 356 -11.33 12.96 12.43
N ALA A 357 -12.51 12.37 12.28
CA ALA A 357 -13.67 13.01 11.67
C ALA A 357 -14.18 14.27 12.39
N SER A 358 -13.97 14.36 13.69
CA SER A 358 -14.38 15.49 14.53
C SER A 358 -13.41 16.67 14.48
N ASP A 359 -12.37 16.60 13.65
CA ASP A 359 -11.22 17.54 13.67
C ASP A 359 -10.52 17.58 15.04
N GLU A 360 -10.68 16.50 15.81
CA GLU A 360 -9.97 16.27 17.06
C GLU A 360 -8.85 15.25 16.84
N VAL A 361 -7.76 15.42 17.59
CA VAL A 361 -6.70 14.42 17.63
C VAL A 361 -7.24 13.16 18.28
N ASP A 362 -7.28 12.06 17.54
CA ASP A 362 -7.78 10.77 17.99
C ASP A 362 -6.68 9.69 18.03
N HIS A 363 -5.58 9.85 17.30
CA HIS A 363 -4.42 8.94 17.32
C HIS A 363 -3.09 9.63 16.99
N LEU A 364 -1.99 8.91 17.23
CA LEU A 364 -0.64 9.28 16.80
C LEU A 364 -0.19 8.36 15.66
N ASN A 365 0.35 8.93 14.58
CA ASN A 365 0.96 8.15 13.50
C ASN A 365 2.49 8.09 13.66
N GLU A 366 3.04 6.88 13.75
CA GLU A 366 4.48 6.68 13.61
C GLU A 366 4.93 6.92 12.16
N CYS A 367 6.04 7.62 12.00
CA CYS A 367 6.66 7.87 10.70
C CYS A 367 8.19 7.82 10.75
N LEU A 368 8.81 7.55 9.61
CA LEU A 368 10.23 7.82 9.41
C LEU A 368 10.42 9.31 9.11
N VAL A 369 11.60 9.82 9.48
CA VAL A 369 11.98 11.24 9.36
C VAL A 369 13.01 11.40 8.23
N PRO A 370 12.56 11.78 7.01
CA PRO A 370 13.43 12.20 5.93
C PRO A 370 14.31 13.40 6.29
N TYR A 371 15.29 13.69 5.43
CA TYR A 371 16.17 14.85 5.57
C TYR A 371 15.40 16.19 5.57
N ASP A 372 14.34 16.28 4.76
CA ASP A 372 13.50 17.46 4.55
C ASP A 372 12.22 17.47 5.39
N PHE A 373 12.18 16.68 6.47
CA PHE A 373 11.03 16.57 7.36
C PHE A 373 10.70 17.90 8.06
N ASP A 374 9.41 18.27 8.05
CA ASP A 374 8.90 19.54 8.59
C ASP A 374 7.65 19.36 9.49
N TRP A 375 7.47 18.18 10.08
CA TRP A 375 6.27 17.81 10.86
C TRP A 375 4.96 17.77 10.07
N THR A 376 5.02 17.82 8.74
CA THR A 376 3.86 17.55 7.87
C THR A 376 3.86 16.11 7.35
N PRO A 377 2.69 15.51 7.09
CA PRO A 377 2.61 14.19 6.45
C PRO A 377 3.28 14.12 5.06
N ALA A 378 3.33 15.24 4.33
CA ALA A 378 3.91 15.30 2.98
C ALA A 378 5.44 15.11 2.98
N ARG A 379 6.13 15.58 4.03
CA ARG A 379 7.58 15.42 4.20
C ARG A 379 7.95 14.29 5.15
N ALA A 380 7.02 13.38 5.44
CA ALA A 380 7.23 12.20 6.26
C ALA A 380 7.12 10.92 5.41
N ILE A 381 7.63 9.80 5.93
CA ILE A 381 7.24 8.47 5.42
C ILE A 381 6.29 7.85 6.45
N THR A 382 5.00 7.96 6.18
CA THR A 382 3.92 7.49 7.06
C THR A 382 3.56 6.02 6.80
N ASP A 383 2.88 5.37 7.76
CA ASP A 383 2.30 4.02 7.55
C ASP A 383 1.38 3.99 6.33
N LYS A 384 0.60 5.06 6.09
CA LYS A 384 -0.32 5.16 4.94
C LYS A 384 0.41 5.12 3.60
N GLN A 385 1.51 5.86 3.45
CA GLN A 385 2.31 5.82 2.22
C GLN A 385 2.96 4.45 2.05
N PHE A 386 3.51 3.90 3.13
CA PHE A 386 4.22 2.62 3.08
C PHE A 386 3.29 1.43 2.79
N LEU A 387 2.10 1.38 3.43
CA LEU A 387 1.11 0.32 3.24
C LEU A 387 0.57 0.25 1.81
N GLY A 388 0.46 1.40 1.14
CA GLY A 388 0.03 1.47 -0.26
C GLY A 388 0.94 0.64 -1.18
N LEU A 389 2.23 0.53 -0.83
CA LEU A 389 3.23 -0.14 -1.64
C LEU A 389 3.28 -1.65 -1.40
N TYR A 390 3.15 -2.10 -0.15
CA TYR A 390 3.33 -3.53 0.16
C TYR A 390 2.02 -4.31 0.32
N SER A 391 0.89 -3.67 0.58
CA SER A 391 -0.34 -4.39 1.01
C SER A 391 -0.90 -5.40 0.00
N GLN A 392 -0.54 -5.26 -1.28
CA GLN A 392 -0.96 -6.13 -2.38
C GLN A 392 0.12 -7.11 -2.87
N LEU A 393 1.27 -7.18 -2.21
CA LEU A 393 2.32 -8.12 -2.62
C LEU A 393 1.82 -9.58 -2.61
N PRO A 394 2.42 -10.46 -3.45
CA PRO A 394 2.17 -11.89 -3.39
C PRO A 394 2.54 -12.46 -2.01
N TYR A 395 1.68 -13.29 -1.42
CA TYR A 395 1.91 -13.83 -0.06
C TYR A 395 3.15 -14.71 0.07
N ASP A 396 3.62 -15.26 -1.04
CA ASP A 396 4.81 -16.10 -1.15
C ASP A 396 6.08 -15.32 -1.50
N SER A 397 5.98 -13.99 -1.63
CA SER A 397 7.14 -13.10 -1.62
C SER A 397 7.62 -12.84 -0.18
N TYR A 398 8.92 -12.58 -0.02
CA TYR A 398 9.55 -12.31 1.26
C TYR A 398 9.99 -10.85 1.35
N PHE A 399 9.30 -10.04 2.15
CA PHE A 399 9.69 -8.66 2.44
C PHE A 399 9.99 -8.48 3.92
N ALA A 400 11.21 -8.08 4.26
CA ALA A 400 11.53 -7.59 5.60
C ALA A 400 11.87 -6.10 5.61
N ALA A 401 11.28 -5.39 6.58
CA ALA A 401 11.54 -3.99 6.86
C ALA A 401 12.23 -3.89 8.23
N ILE A 402 13.41 -3.30 8.24
CA ILE A 402 14.30 -3.21 9.40
C ILE A 402 14.49 -1.73 9.73
N PHE A 403 14.06 -1.33 10.92
CA PHE A 403 14.05 0.06 11.37
C PHE A 403 14.96 0.23 12.59
N ASP A 404 16.08 0.92 12.39
CA ASP A 404 16.96 1.37 13.47
C ASP A 404 16.68 2.84 13.83
N CYS A 405 15.51 3.06 14.41
CA CYS A 405 14.99 4.34 14.90
C CYS A 405 14.10 4.11 16.14
N CYS A 406 13.70 5.20 16.80
CA CYS A 406 12.63 5.18 17.82
C CYS A 406 11.61 6.29 17.53
N HIS A 407 10.34 6.02 17.88
CA HIS A 407 9.20 6.92 17.58
C HIS A 407 8.68 7.67 18.81
N SER A 408 9.11 7.30 20.02
CA SER A 408 8.68 7.90 21.30
C SER A 408 9.27 9.29 21.58
N GLY A 409 10.06 9.84 20.66
CA GLY A 409 10.80 11.08 20.86
C GLY A 409 11.89 10.95 21.94
N GLY A 410 12.57 12.05 22.23
CA GLY A 410 13.59 12.09 23.28
C GLY A 410 14.85 12.83 22.86
N MET A 411 15.33 13.70 23.74
CA MET A 411 16.64 14.35 23.59
C MET A 411 17.66 13.59 24.42
N ALA A 412 18.80 13.25 23.80
CA ALA A 412 19.97 12.85 24.55
C ALA A 412 20.39 14.05 25.42
N ARG A 413 20.52 13.84 26.74
CA ARG A 413 21.19 14.83 27.60
C ARG A 413 22.64 14.98 27.14
N GLU A 414 23.23 16.15 27.31
CA GLU A 414 24.64 16.37 27.00
C GLU A 414 25.52 15.32 27.73
N GLY A 415 26.37 14.62 26.97
CA GLY A 415 27.20 13.51 27.48
C GLY A 415 26.52 12.14 27.54
N SER A 416 25.22 12.04 27.25
CA SER A 416 24.51 10.75 27.10
C SER A 416 24.61 10.21 25.67
N ARG A 417 24.25 8.93 25.48
CA ARG A 417 24.23 8.30 24.15
C ARG A 417 23.22 9.00 23.25
N ARG A 418 23.59 9.27 21.99
CA ARG A 418 22.68 9.84 21.00
C ARG A 418 21.49 8.90 20.76
N VAL A 419 20.30 9.50 20.70
CA VAL A 419 19.00 8.83 20.55
C VAL A 419 18.51 9.01 19.11
N ARG A 420 17.87 7.98 18.56
CA ARG A 420 17.39 7.95 17.17
C ARG A 420 15.90 8.27 17.03
N GLY A 421 15.46 9.33 17.72
CA GLY A 421 14.12 9.89 17.64
C GLY A 421 14.18 11.41 17.81
N ILE A 422 13.15 12.12 17.35
CA ILE A 422 13.06 13.58 17.48
C ILE A 422 11.86 13.98 18.34
N THR A 423 12.02 15.04 19.11
CA THR A 423 10.96 15.61 19.94
C THR A 423 10.14 16.62 19.13
N PRO A 424 8.80 16.58 19.18
CA PRO A 424 7.95 17.56 18.50
C PRO A 424 8.18 18.98 19.04
N PRO A 425 8.18 20.01 18.17
CA PRO A 425 8.02 21.41 18.57
C PRO A 425 6.82 21.60 19.48
N ASP A 426 6.86 22.63 20.33
CA ASP A 426 5.85 22.81 21.39
C ASP A 426 4.43 23.02 20.85
N ASP A 427 4.27 23.64 19.68
CA ASP A 427 2.97 23.82 19.02
C ASP A 427 2.39 22.49 18.49
N ILE A 428 3.25 21.56 18.05
CA ILE A 428 2.85 20.20 17.68
C ILE A 428 2.54 19.38 18.94
N ARG A 429 3.42 19.44 19.95
CA ARG A 429 3.27 18.73 21.23
C ARG A 429 1.99 19.12 21.95
N HIS A 430 1.62 20.41 21.91
CA HIS A 430 0.37 20.92 22.50
C HIS A 430 -0.88 20.17 21.99
N ARG A 431 -0.88 19.68 20.75
CA ARG A 431 -2.01 18.95 20.16
C ARG A 431 -2.26 17.61 20.86
N ALA A 432 -1.26 17.05 21.53
CA ALA A 432 -1.37 15.83 22.33
C ALA A 432 -1.67 16.12 23.82
N LEU A 433 -1.82 17.38 24.21
CA LEU A 433 -2.08 17.80 25.59
C LEU A 433 -3.49 18.34 25.77
N LYS A 434 -4.03 18.23 26.98
CA LYS A 434 -5.26 18.88 27.43
C LYS A 434 -5.01 19.61 28.75
N TRP A 435 -5.73 20.71 28.97
CA TRP A 435 -5.67 21.44 30.22
C TRP A 435 -6.54 20.76 31.28
N ASN A 436 -5.92 20.33 32.38
CA ASN A 436 -6.63 19.87 33.56
C ASN A 436 -6.88 21.07 34.49
N ALA A 437 -8.09 21.64 34.42
CA ALA A 437 -8.45 22.81 35.22
C ALA A 437 -8.49 22.52 36.74
N ALA A 438 -8.77 21.29 37.15
CA ALA A 438 -8.80 20.92 38.57
C ALA A 438 -7.39 20.90 39.17
N LEU A 439 -6.40 20.44 38.40
CA LEU A 439 -4.99 20.38 38.81
C LEU A 439 -4.19 21.61 38.35
N GLN A 440 -4.78 22.52 37.56
CA GLN A 440 -4.12 23.68 36.96
C GLN A 440 -2.82 23.30 36.22
N MET A 441 -2.87 22.23 35.42
CA MET A 441 -1.72 21.75 34.67
C MET A 441 -2.10 21.15 33.31
N TRP A 442 -1.14 21.11 32.40
CA TRP A 442 -1.24 20.34 31.17
C TRP A 442 -1.02 18.86 31.46
N GLU A 443 -1.90 18.01 30.95
CA GLU A 443 -1.75 16.56 30.99
C GLU A 443 -1.90 15.97 29.58
N GLU A 444 -1.39 14.76 29.38
CA GLU A 444 -1.55 14.06 28.10
C GLU A 444 -3.02 13.76 27.82
N ARG A 445 -3.42 13.89 26.54
CA ARG A 445 -4.74 13.48 26.10
C ARG A 445 -4.87 11.97 26.22
N SER A 446 -6.01 11.52 26.74
CA SER A 446 -6.41 10.13 26.57
C SER A 446 -6.95 9.96 25.16
N LEU A 447 -6.09 9.52 24.25
CA LEU A 447 -6.48 9.20 22.88
C LEU A 447 -7.18 7.82 22.85
N THR A 448 -8.35 7.73 22.22
CA THR A 448 -9.14 6.49 22.11
C THR A 448 -8.92 5.81 20.77
N THR A 449 -8.83 4.48 20.75
CA THR A 449 -8.74 3.74 19.49
C THR A 449 -10.03 3.78 18.69
N THR A 450 -9.90 4.01 17.39
CA THR A 450 -11.02 3.96 16.43
C THR A 450 -11.57 2.54 16.26
N ASN A 451 -10.74 1.50 16.44
CA ASN A 451 -11.17 0.08 16.38
C ASN A 451 -10.96 -0.63 17.73
N ARG A 452 -11.87 -0.39 18.68
CA ARG A 452 -11.91 -1.05 19.99
C ARG A 452 -11.90 -2.59 19.94
N SER A 453 -12.25 -3.20 18.81
CA SER A 453 -12.20 -4.67 18.66
C SER A 453 -10.76 -5.22 18.55
N LEU A 454 -9.79 -4.38 18.18
CA LEU A 454 -8.36 -4.73 18.16
C LEU A 454 -7.73 -4.68 19.56
N GLU A 455 -8.29 -3.91 20.49
CA GLU A 455 -7.80 -3.80 21.88
C GLU A 455 -8.04 -5.09 22.68
N GLN A 456 -9.20 -5.72 22.49
CA GLN A 456 -9.65 -6.82 23.35
C GLN A 456 -9.03 -8.19 23.01
N ASN A 457 -8.12 -8.26 22.03
CA ASN A 457 -7.62 -9.51 21.44
C ASN A 457 -6.15 -9.40 20.94
N LYS A 458 -5.72 -10.36 20.10
CA LYS A 458 -4.41 -10.39 19.40
C LYS A 458 -4.11 -9.15 18.51
N GLY A 459 -4.98 -8.15 18.49
CA GLY A 459 -4.85 -6.88 17.76
C GLY A 459 -3.89 -5.87 18.42
N ALA A 460 -3.61 -6.01 19.73
CA ALA A 460 -2.63 -5.18 20.44
C ALA A 460 -1.23 -5.20 19.81
N ALA A 461 -0.86 -6.28 19.12
CA ALA A 461 0.40 -6.36 18.39
C ALA A 461 0.43 -5.46 17.14
N TYR A 462 -0.70 -4.91 16.69
CA TYR A 462 -0.78 -3.97 15.56
C TYR A 462 -0.88 -2.52 16.02
N LEU A 463 -1.21 -2.26 17.28
CA LEU A 463 -1.34 -0.92 17.85
C LEU A 463 -0.19 -0.63 18.82
N GLY A 464 -0.11 0.62 19.28
CA GLY A 464 0.65 0.98 20.47
C GLY A 464 0.12 0.30 21.73
N SER A 465 0.94 0.31 22.79
CA SER A 465 0.66 -0.19 24.14
C SER A 465 -0.53 0.50 24.81
N SER A 466 -0.80 1.76 24.45
CA SER A 466 -2.00 2.51 24.84
C SER A 466 -3.16 2.34 23.86
N GLY A 467 -2.98 1.60 22.77
CA GLY A 467 -3.90 1.51 21.64
C GLY A 467 -3.88 2.73 20.71
N ALA A 468 -3.54 3.92 21.23
CA ALA A 468 -3.64 5.21 20.56
C ALA A 468 -2.62 5.47 19.44
N SER A 469 -1.61 4.62 19.31
CA SER A 469 -0.55 4.78 18.30
C SER A 469 -0.79 3.84 17.12
N TYR A 470 -0.81 4.39 15.91
CA TYR A 470 -0.70 3.63 14.67
C TYR A 470 0.76 3.41 14.34
N ARG A 471 1.16 2.14 14.40
CA ARG A 471 2.55 1.74 14.23
C ARG A 471 2.91 1.52 12.77
N LEU A 472 4.13 1.90 12.41
CA LEU A 472 4.61 1.86 11.03
C LEU A 472 4.67 0.43 10.48
N GLY A 473 4.23 0.25 9.23
CA GLY A 473 4.29 -1.00 8.46
C GLY A 473 3.22 -2.04 8.84
N ARG A 474 2.21 -1.68 9.63
CA ARG A 474 1.22 -2.65 10.17
C ARG A 474 -0.11 -2.63 9.43
N ALA A 475 -0.31 -1.70 8.51
CA ALA A 475 -1.52 -1.54 7.69
C ALA A 475 -2.80 -1.47 8.55
N ILE A 476 -2.75 -0.73 9.65
CA ILE A 476 -3.90 -0.61 10.58
C ILE A 476 -5.08 0.05 9.87
N GLY A 477 -4.81 1.02 8.99
CA GLY A 477 -5.82 1.69 8.18
C GLY A 477 -6.56 0.79 7.18
N LEU A 478 -6.14 -0.46 6.97
CA LEU A 478 -6.86 -1.46 6.16
C LEU A 478 -7.58 -2.52 7.01
N ARG A 479 -7.72 -2.26 8.31
CA ARG A 479 -8.31 -3.15 9.30
C ARG A 479 -9.35 -2.41 10.14
N GLY A 480 -10.25 -1.67 9.48
CA GLY A 480 -11.33 -0.94 10.17
C GLY A 480 -12.50 -1.84 10.60
N LEU A 481 -12.64 -3.02 10.00
CA LEU A 481 -13.65 -4.01 10.39
C LEU A 481 -13.41 -4.58 11.80
N THR A 482 -14.47 -5.08 12.42
CA THR A 482 -14.33 -5.92 13.61
C THR A 482 -13.52 -7.18 13.29
N GLN A 483 -12.82 -7.75 14.27
CA GLN A 483 -12.04 -8.97 14.05
C GLN A 483 -12.88 -10.13 13.49
N GLN A 484 -14.16 -10.22 13.87
CA GLN A 484 -15.11 -11.22 13.37
C GLN A 484 -15.46 -10.96 11.90
N ASP A 485 -15.86 -9.73 11.56
CA ASP A 485 -16.26 -9.37 10.19
C ASP A 485 -15.09 -9.43 9.22
N TYR A 486 -13.91 -9.00 9.65
CA TYR A 486 -12.66 -9.13 8.90
C TYR A 486 -12.37 -10.61 8.57
N ASN A 487 -12.47 -11.50 9.56
CA ASN A 487 -12.23 -12.93 9.37
C ASN A 487 -13.28 -13.60 8.49
N SER A 488 -14.55 -13.21 8.63
CA SER A 488 -15.65 -13.69 7.79
C SER A 488 -15.44 -13.27 6.34
N THR A 489 -15.17 -11.98 6.12
CA THR A 489 -14.99 -11.38 4.79
C THR A 489 -13.80 -11.98 4.06
N ARG A 490 -12.60 -12.00 4.66
CA ARG A 490 -11.43 -12.61 3.99
C ARG A 490 -11.62 -14.09 3.65
N LYS A 491 -12.36 -14.84 4.50
CA LYS A 491 -12.66 -16.25 4.25
C LYS A 491 -13.64 -16.40 3.08
N ALA A 492 -14.67 -15.57 3.02
CA ALA A 492 -15.64 -15.55 1.93
C ALA A 492 -14.99 -15.19 0.59
N LEU A 493 -14.04 -14.25 0.61
CA LEU A 493 -13.32 -13.78 -0.57
C LEU A 493 -12.06 -14.59 -0.90
N GLY A 494 -11.70 -15.59 -0.10
CA GLY A 494 -10.62 -16.54 -0.40
C GLY A 494 -9.19 -16.03 -0.19
N HIS A 495 -8.96 -15.04 0.69
CA HIS A 495 -7.63 -14.48 0.94
C HIS A 495 -7.27 -14.36 2.45
N HIS A 496 -6.04 -13.96 2.75
CA HIS A 496 -5.51 -13.82 4.11
C HIS A 496 -5.52 -12.37 4.64
N GLY A 497 -5.94 -11.41 3.81
CA GLY A 497 -5.97 -9.97 4.10
C GLY A 497 -4.74 -9.24 3.55
N PRO A 498 -4.48 -7.97 3.90
CA PRO A 498 -3.31 -7.25 3.40
C PRO A 498 -2.02 -8.03 3.67
N TYR A 499 -1.07 -8.00 2.72
CA TYR A 499 0.26 -8.55 2.94
C TYR A 499 0.90 -7.88 4.18
N LEU A 500 1.58 -8.67 5.01
CA LEU A 500 2.26 -8.20 6.22
C LEU A 500 3.76 -8.55 6.12
N PRO A 501 4.65 -7.55 6.00
CA PRO A 501 6.09 -7.80 5.99
C PRO A 501 6.59 -8.34 7.34
N VAL A 502 7.82 -8.88 7.33
CA VAL A 502 8.58 -9.09 8.56
C VAL A 502 9.14 -7.74 9.00
N ILE A 503 8.65 -7.20 10.11
CA ILE A 503 9.08 -5.92 10.64
C ILE A 503 10.00 -6.17 11.82
N ILE A 504 11.17 -5.55 11.79
CA ILE A 504 12.17 -5.61 12.85
C ILE A 504 12.48 -4.18 13.30
N GLU A 505 12.19 -3.85 14.54
CA GLU A 505 12.41 -2.52 15.11
C GLU A 505 13.51 -2.61 16.16
N ALA A 506 14.36 -1.59 16.26
CA ALA A 506 15.49 -1.57 17.19
C ALA A 506 15.09 -1.55 18.68
N CYS A 507 13.90 -1.06 19.01
CA CYS A 507 13.41 -0.91 20.37
C CYS A 507 11.89 -1.13 20.46
N GLN A 508 11.37 -1.27 21.67
CA GLN A 508 9.92 -1.22 21.93
C GLN A 508 9.41 0.23 21.84
N GLU A 509 8.10 0.41 21.73
CA GLU A 509 7.45 1.73 21.58
C GLU A 509 7.90 2.75 22.64
N ASN A 510 7.91 2.38 23.91
CA ASN A 510 8.30 3.26 25.03
C ASN A 510 9.80 3.18 25.36
N GLN A 511 10.62 2.75 24.39
CA GLN A 511 12.06 2.68 24.51
C GLN A 511 12.72 3.51 23.41
N LEU A 512 13.98 3.87 23.66
CA LEU A 512 14.80 4.60 22.71
C LEU A 512 15.74 3.64 21.97
N SER A 513 16.06 3.98 20.72
CA SER A 513 17.19 3.39 20.00
C SER A 513 18.41 4.30 20.11
N TYR A 514 19.60 3.72 20.25
CA TYR A 514 20.83 4.42 20.58
C TYR A 514 21.96 4.19 19.58
N GLU A 515 22.86 5.17 19.50
CA GLU A 515 24.17 4.98 18.87
C GLU A 515 25.15 4.21 19.75
N TYR A 516 26.01 3.44 19.10
CA TYR A 516 27.11 2.65 19.65
C TYR A 516 28.43 3.05 18.99
N ARG A 517 29.46 3.26 19.81
CA ARG A 517 30.83 3.51 19.31
C ARG A 517 31.68 2.25 19.34
N HIS A 518 32.24 1.90 18.18
CA HIS A 518 33.24 0.87 18.00
C HIS A 518 34.59 1.52 17.66
N GLY A 519 35.41 1.78 18.67
CA GLY A 519 36.60 2.63 18.51
C GLY A 519 36.18 4.05 18.11
N VAL A 520 36.68 4.52 16.97
CA VAL A 520 36.37 5.85 16.42
C VAL A 520 35.12 5.88 15.53
N GLN A 521 34.55 4.72 15.20
CA GLN A 521 33.40 4.62 14.31
C GLN A 521 32.11 4.53 15.12
N SER A 522 31.10 5.31 14.72
CA SER A 522 29.76 5.27 15.29
C SER A 522 28.85 4.36 14.44
N PHE A 523 27.96 3.61 15.08
CA PHE A 523 26.95 2.73 14.50
C PHE A 523 25.65 2.83 15.30
N GLY A 524 24.57 2.23 14.84
CA GLY A 524 23.40 1.91 15.66
C GLY A 524 23.72 0.73 16.55
N ALA A 525 23.38 0.81 17.83
CA ALA A 525 23.60 -0.31 18.75
C ALA A 525 22.86 -1.58 18.29
N PHE A 526 21.66 -1.41 17.73
CA PHE A 526 20.87 -2.49 17.17
C PHE A 526 21.50 -3.01 15.88
N THR A 527 21.75 -2.14 14.90
CA THR A 527 22.34 -2.55 13.61
C THR A 527 23.67 -3.27 13.77
N TYR A 528 24.58 -2.71 14.59
CA TYR A 528 25.86 -3.37 14.89
C TYR A 528 25.64 -4.76 15.51
N SER A 529 24.72 -4.86 16.47
CA SER A 529 24.41 -6.14 17.12
C SER A 529 23.78 -7.15 16.17
N LEU A 530 22.92 -6.71 15.25
CA LEU A 530 22.28 -7.51 14.22
C LEU A 530 23.30 -8.09 13.24
N ALA A 531 24.13 -7.22 12.64
CA ALA A 531 25.17 -7.60 11.68
C ALA A 531 26.13 -8.64 12.27
N GLU A 532 26.59 -8.40 13.50
CA GLU A 532 27.51 -9.29 14.20
C GLU A 532 26.89 -10.65 14.53
N THR A 533 25.61 -10.66 14.90
CA THR A 533 24.89 -11.90 15.21
C THR A 533 24.66 -12.73 13.94
N LEU A 534 24.30 -12.10 12.82
CA LEU A 534 24.18 -12.76 11.53
C LEU A 534 25.51 -13.38 11.08
N ARG A 535 26.61 -12.62 11.17
CA ARG A 535 27.95 -13.11 10.82
C ARG A 535 28.41 -14.26 11.72
N ALA A 536 28.16 -14.17 13.03
CA ALA A 536 28.48 -15.23 13.98
C ALA A 536 27.69 -16.51 13.71
N SER A 537 26.40 -16.39 13.36
CA SER A 537 25.60 -17.56 13.01
C SER A 537 26.12 -18.22 11.73
N ARG A 538 26.48 -17.42 10.72
CA ARG A 538 27.05 -17.94 9.47
C ARG A 538 28.40 -18.61 9.67
N SER A 539 29.29 -18.05 10.50
CA SER A 539 30.60 -18.68 10.77
C SER A 539 30.46 -20.05 11.42
N GLN A 540 29.37 -20.26 12.17
CA GLN A 540 28.97 -21.54 12.75
C GLN A 540 28.13 -22.42 11.79
N ARG A 541 27.96 -22.00 10.52
CA ARG A 541 27.10 -22.64 9.51
C ARG A 541 25.63 -22.76 9.92
N GLY A 542 25.17 -21.89 10.81
CA GLY A 542 23.76 -21.77 11.19
C GLY A 542 22.98 -20.87 10.23
N ASN A 543 21.69 -21.14 10.12
CA ASN A 543 20.69 -20.25 9.54
C ASN A 543 19.53 -20.16 10.54
N PRO A 544 19.54 -19.17 11.47
CA PRO A 544 18.53 -19.06 12.50
C PRO A 544 17.23 -18.57 11.86
N ASP A 545 16.10 -18.86 12.52
CA ASP A 545 14.87 -18.15 12.22
C ASP A 545 14.91 -16.71 12.79
N PHE A 546 13.97 -15.87 12.37
CA PHE A 546 13.92 -14.47 12.82
C PHE A 546 13.76 -14.36 14.34
N VAL A 547 12.98 -15.25 14.96
CA VAL A 547 12.78 -15.25 16.42
C VAL A 547 14.09 -15.50 17.17
N THR A 548 14.86 -16.49 16.73
CA THR A 548 16.15 -16.87 17.32
C THR A 548 17.20 -15.79 17.08
N LEU A 549 17.22 -15.19 15.88
CA LEU A 549 18.07 -14.07 15.56
C LEU A 549 17.81 -12.91 16.53
N ILE A 550 16.56 -12.45 16.64
CA ILE A 550 16.23 -11.29 17.48
C ILE A 550 16.49 -11.56 18.96
N LYS A 551 16.21 -12.77 19.46
CA LYS A 551 16.60 -13.16 20.82
C LYS A 551 18.12 -13.03 21.05
N SER A 552 18.92 -13.43 20.07
CA SER A 552 20.38 -13.36 20.13
C SER A 552 20.90 -11.92 20.06
N VAL A 553 20.26 -11.08 19.23
CA VAL A 553 20.54 -9.63 19.17
C VAL A 553 20.22 -8.96 20.50
N SER A 554 19.06 -9.23 21.10
CA SER A 554 18.69 -8.70 22.42
C SER A 554 19.70 -9.11 23.51
N ALA A 555 20.15 -10.37 23.48
CA ALA A 555 21.18 -10.84 24.41
C ALA A 555 22.52 -10.10 24.21
N ARG A 556 22.88 -9.75 22.97
CA ARG A 556 24.09 -8.96 22.68
C ARG A 556 23.96 -7.51 23.15
N LEU A 557 22.83 -6.86 22.88
CA LEU A 557 22.55 -5.51 23.37
C LEU A 557 22.67 -5.42 24.90
N LYS A 558 22.11 -6.41 25.61
CA LYS A 558 22.24 -6.51 27.07
C LYS A 558 23.70 -6.64 27.52
N ARG A 559 24.53 -7.44 26.83
CA ARG A 559 25.98 -7.54 27.12
C ARG A 559 26.71 -6.22 26.87
N LEU A 560 26.28 -5.45 25.86
CA LEU A 560 26.79 -4.12 25.56
C LEU A 560 26.23 -3.03 26.50
N LYS A 561 25.39 -3.40 27.48
CA LYS A 561 24.73 -2.50 28.44
C LYS A 561 23.82 -1.46 27.74
N TYR A 562 23.03 -1.92 26.77
CA TYR A 562 21.93 -1.15 26.17
C TYR A 562 20.60 -1.70 26.68
N GLU A 563 19.68 -0.80 27.00
CA GLU A 563 18.36 -1.13 27.55
C GLU A 563 17.31 -1.38 26.45
N GLN A 564 17.61 -0.99 25.22
CA GLN A 564 16.73 -1.18 24.07
C GLN A 564 16.50 -2.68 23.81
N THR A 565 15.24 -3.04 23.59
CA THR A 565 14.79 -4.40 23.32
C THR A 565 14.14 -4.43 21.94
N PRO A 566 14.79 -5.03 20.93
CA PRO A 566 14.23 -5.10 19.58
C PRO A 566 12.86 -5.77 19.53
N CYS A 567 12.01 -5.29 18.62
CA CYS A 567 10.69 -5.83 18.37
C CYS A 567 10.67 -6.61 17.04
N LEU A 568 9.82 -7.64 16.97
CA LEU A 568 9.65 -8.48 15.79
C LEU A 568 8.15 -8.70 15.54
N LEU A 569 7.68 -8.32 14.35
CA LEU A 569 6.33 -8.58 13.87
C LEU A 569 6.37 -9.27 12.51
N GLY A 570 5.40 -10.14 12.24
CA GLY A 570 5.20 -10.74 10.92
C GLY A 570 4.34 -11.99 11.00
N PRO A 571 4.02 -12.61 9.85
CA PRO A 571 3.30 -13.88 9.82
C PRO A 571 4.09 -14.97 10.57
N LYS A 572 3.42 -15.67 11.50
CA LYS A 572 4.08 -16.68 12.36
C LYS A 572 4.78 -17.78 11.57
N SER A 573 4.23 -18.15 10.41
CA SER A 573 4.85 -19.12 9.49
C SER A 573 6.20 -18.61 9.01
N ILE A 574 6.29 -17.35 8.60
CA ILE A 574 7.52 -16.73 8.09
C ILE A 574 8.54 -16.48 9.22
N LEU A 575 8.09 -16.00 10.39
CA LEU A 575 9.01 -15.69 11.50
C LEU A 575 9.78 -16.91 12.04
N LYS A 576 9.23 -18.12 11.86
CA LYS A 576 9.83 -19.39 12.26
C LYS A 576 10.56 -20.12 11.13
N MET A 577 10.56 -19.55 9.93
CA MET A 577 11.38 -20.07 8.84
C MET A 577 12.82 -19.59 9.01
N PRO A 578 13.81 -20.39 8.57
CA PRO A 578 15.17 -19.90 8.40
C PRO A 578 15.18 -18.66 7.52
N ILE A 579 16.05 -17.70 7.83
CA ILE A 579 16.09 -16.42 7.14
C ILE A 579 16.38 -16.66 5.63
N PRO A 580 15.47 -16.21 4.73
CA PRO A 580 15.55 -16.51 3.28
C PRO A 580 16.86 -16.07 2.63
N TRP A 581 17.40 -14.93 3.07
CA TRP A 581 18.63 -14.38 2.53
C TRP A 581 19.90 -14.86 3.22
N SER A 582 19.92 -15.96 3.97
CA SER A 582 21.20 -16.55 4.37
C SER A 582 21.53 -17.72 3.44
N THR A 583 22.58 -17.58 2.63
CA THR A 583 22.95 -18.65 1.69
C THR A 583 23.35 -19.93 2.43
N GLN A 584 22.87 -21.06 1.91
CA GLN A 584 23.41 -22.40 2.20
C GLN A 584 24.93 -22.47 1.94
N PRO A 585 25.66 -23.40 2.58
CA PRO A 585 27.12 -23.51 2.44
C PRO A 585 27.52 -23.70 0.97
N ALA A 586 28.65 -23.11 0.58
CA ALA A 586 29.24 -23.33 -0.74
C ALA A 586 29.30 -24.84 -1.08
N PRO A 587 29.04 -25.25 -2.34
CA PRO A 587 29.12 -26.64 -2.73
C PRO A 587 30.50 -27.20 -2.38
N ALA A 588 30.54 -28.38 -1.76
CA ALA A 588 31.77 -29.04 -1.36
C ALA A 588 32.74 -29.08 -2.54
N LYS A 589 33.98 -28.61 -2.31
CA LYS A 589 35.06 -28.65 -3.31
C LYS A 589 35.06 -30.03 -3.96
N ARG A 590 34.76 -30.11 -5.27
CA ARG A 590 34.91 -31.32 -6.08
C ARG A 590 36.29 -31.90 -5.78
N GLY A 591 36.32 -33.10 -5.21
CA GLY A 591 37.54 -33.79 -4.82
C GLY A 591 38.51 -33.84 -6.00
N LYS A 592 39.79 -33.61 -5.71
CA LYS A 592 40.90 -33.79 -6.66
C LYS A 592 40.71 -35.13 -7.37
N ARG A 593 40.41 -35.08 -8.68
CA ARG A 593 40.43 -36.24 -9.56
C ARG A 593 41.88 -36.73 -9.57
N LYS A 594 42.15 -37.86 -8.91
CA LYS A 594 43.44 -38.56 -9.02
C LYS A 594 43.63 -38.87 -10.50
N THR A 595 44.64 -38.24 -11.10
CA THR A 595 45.17 -38.62 -12.40
C THR A 595 45.80 -40.00 -12.25
N SER A 596 45.15 -41.03 -12.80
CA SER A 596 45.78 -42.33 -13.02
C SER A 596 46.79 -42.17 -14.14
N THR A 597 48.07 -42.18 -13.79
CA THR A 597 49.18 -42.40 -14.71
C THR A 597 49.04 -43.80 -15.29
N GLY A 598 48.70 -43.88 -16.59
CA GLY A 598 48.81 -45.11 -17.35
C GLY A 598 50.28 -45.41 -17.59
N SER A 599 50.78 -46.47 -16.95
CA SER A 599 52.01 -47.15 -17.33
C SER A 599 51.77 -47.90 -18.64
N GLY A 600 52.55 -47.57 -19.67
CA GLY A 600 52.61 -48.38 -20.88
C GLY A 600 53.30 -49.72 -20.63
N ASN A 601 53.03 -50.66 -21.53
CA ASN A 601 54.02 -51.63 -22.00
C ASN A 601 53.57 -52.18 -23.36
N SER A 602 54.52 -52.12 -24.30
CA SER A 602 54.82 -53.07 -25.39
C SER A 602 53.67 -53.78 -26.10
#